data_AF-A0A7C5M547-F1
#
_entry.id   AF-A0A7C5M547-F1
#
_cell.length_a   1.000
_cell.length_b   1.000
_cell.length_c   1.000
_cell.angle_alpha   90.00
_cell.angle_beta   90.00
_cell.angle_gamma   90.00
#
_symmetry.space_group_name_H-M   'P 1'
#
loop_
_entity.id
_entity.type
_entity.pdbx_description
1 polymer ?
#
loop_
_entity_poly.entity_id
_entity_poly.type
_entity_poly.pdbx_seq_one_letter_code
_entity_poly.pdbx_strand_id
1 'polypeptide(L)'
;MSPEQFLNQLQRGEAAPVCLLLGAEPYRREVCRKALIRAALGEEDAEAGLSRFDLRETSWREITDDACSLSLFVRRRLLWVTNAEAALPRGR
;
A
#
# COMPACT_ATOMS: atom_id res chain seq x y z
N MET A 1 10.50 -12.02 -4.60
CA MET A 1 10.14 -12.07 -3.18
C MET A 1 8.85 -12.85 -3.03
N SER A 2 8.83 -13.88 -2.19
CA SER A 2 7.60 -14.63 -1.89
C SER A 2 6.78 -13.92 -0.80
N PRO A 3 5.49 -14.24 -0.63
CA PRO A 3 4.68 -13.71 0.47
C PRO A 3 5.31 -13.96 1.85
N GLU A 4 5.88 -15.14 2.07
CA GLU A 4 6.53 -15.49 3.35
C GLU A 4 7.78 -14.63 3.61
N GLN A 5 8.60 -14.40 2.59
CA GLN A 5 9.75 -13.50 2.68
C GLN A 5 9.32 -12.07 3.00
N PHE A 6 8.25 -11.60 2.38
CA PHE A 6 7.70 -10.27 2.63
C PHE A 6 7.20 -10.13 4.07
N LEU A 7 6.45 -11.11 4.58
CA LEU A 7 5.95 -11.10 5.95
C LEU A 7 7.10 -11.10 6.97
N ASN A 8 8.14 -11.91 6.74
CA ASN A 8 9.34 -11.93 7.60
C ASN A 8 10.09 -10.59 7.58
N GLN A 9 10.16 -9.93 6.43
CA GLN A 9 10.75 -8.59 6.31
C GLN A 9 9.96 -7.55 7.12
N LEU A 10 8.62 -7.58 7.04
CA LEU A 10 7.77 -6.67 7.80
C LEU A 10 7.89 -6.86 9.32
N GLN A 11 8.02 -8.11 9.78
CA GLN A 11 8.26 -8.41 11.20
C GLN A 11 9.57 -7.82 11.74
N ARG A 12 10.57 -7.63 10.88
CA ARG A 12 11.84 -7.00 11.22
C ARG A 12 11.78 -5.46 11.21
N GLY A 13 10.62 -4.87 10.92
CA GLY A 13 10.44 -3.43 10.80
C GLY A 13 10.97 -2.84 9.49
N GLU A 14 11.32 -3.68 8.52
CA GLU A 14 11.91 -3.28 7.23
C GLU A 14 10.83 -3.06 6.16
N ALA A 15 9.77 -2.30 6.47
CA ALA A 15 8.71 -2.01 5.51
C ALA A 15 9.25 -1.13 4.36
N ALA A 16 9.19 -1.64 3.13
CA ALA A 16 9.62 -0.88 1.96
C ALA A 16 8.70 0.33 1.73
N PRO A 17 9.24 1.50 1.32
CA PRO A 17 8.42 2.71 1.06
C PRO A 17 7.34 2.51 -0.01
N VAL A 18 7.58 1.58 -0.95
CA VAL A 18 6.64 1.23 -2.02
C VAL A 18 6.61 -0.28 -2.18
N CYS A 19 5.41 -0.86 -2.25
CA CYS A 19 5.18 -2.29 -2.44
C CYS A 19 4.13 -2.51 -3.54
N LEU A 20 4.39 -3.47 -4.43
CA LEU A 20 3.42 -3.94 -5.43
C LEU A 20 3.05 -5.40 -5.14
N LEU A 21 1.79 -5.63 -4.75
CA LEU A 21 1.28 -6.98 -4.46
C LEU A 21 0.59 -7.58 -5.69
N LEU A 22 1.33 -8.42 -6.42
CA LEU A 22 0.83 -9.14 -7.59
C LEU A 22 0.38 -10.56 -7.24
N GLY A 23 -0.49 -11.14 -8.07
CA GLY A 23 -0.91 -12.54 -7.99
C GLY A 23 -2.42 -12.73 -7.92
N ALA A 24 -2.87 -13.91 -8.39
CA ALA A 24 -4.29 -14.24 -8.45
C ALA A 24 -4.88 -14.65 -7.10
N GLU A 25 -4.06 -15.09 -6.14
CA GLU A 25 -4.50 -15.60 -4.84
C GLU A 25 -4.95 -14.47 -3.89
N PRO A 26 -6.26 -14.27 -3.66
CA PRO A 26 -6.75 -13.11 -2.92
C PRO A 26 -6.41 -13.18 -1.44
N TYR A 27 -6.44 -14.39 -0.86
CA TYR A 27 -6.17 -14.61 0.56
C TYR A 27 -4.75 -14.16 0.95
N ARG A 28 -3.72 -14.56 0.19
CA ARG A 28 -2.34 -14.15 0.48
C ARG A 28 -2.13 -12.64 0.33
N ARG A 29 -2.78 -12.02 -0.67
CA ARG A 29 -2.74 -10.55 -0.84
C ARG A 29 -3.37 -9.85 0.37
N GLU A 30 -4.47 -10.37 0.88
CA GLU A 30 -5.14 -9.85 2.07
C GLU A 30 -4.25 -9.96 3.32
N VAL A 31 -3.60 -11.11 3.52
CA VAL A 31 -2.67 -11.32 4.63
C VAL A 31 -1.49 -10.35 4.55
N CYS A 32 -0.88 -10.20 3.37
CA CYS A 32 0.23 -9.27 3.16
C CYS A 32 -0.21 -7.80 3.36
N ARG A 33 -1.42 -7.42 2.90
CA ARG A 33 -1.97 -6.08 3.10
C ARG A 33 -2.12 -5.75 4.58
N LYS A 34 -2.76 -6.64 5.35
CA LYS A 34 -2.96 -6.44 6.79
C LYS A 34 -1.62 -6.32 7.54
N ALA A 35 -0.67 -7.18 7.20
CA ALA A 35 0.67 -7.14 7.79
C ALA A 35 1.39 -5.81 7.47
N LEU A 36 1.31 -5.34 6.22
CA LEU A 36 1.92 -4.07 5.80
C LEU A 36 1.31 -2.87 6.52
N ILE A 37 -0.03 -2.81 6.62
CA ILE A 37 -0.73 -1.74 7.35
C ILE A 37 -0.28 -1.71 8.81
N ARG A 38 -0.26 -2.87 9.48
CA ARG A 38 0.19 -2.97 10.87
C ARG A 38 1.65 -2.57 11.04
N ALA A 39 2.53 -2.98 10.14
CA ALA A 39 3.94 -2.65 10.20
C ALA A 39 4.21 -1.15 9.94
N ALA A 40 3.43 -0.51 9.07
CA ALA A 40 3.63 0.89 8.69
C ALA A 40 3.02 1.88 9.70
N LEU A 41 1.82 1.59 10.20
CA LEU A 41 1.02 2.50 11.02
C LEU A 41 0.93 2.08 12.50
N GLY A 42 1.26 0.84 12.84
CA GLY A 42 0.95 0.31 14.18
C GLY A 42 -0.56 0.09 14.38
N GLU A 43 -0.99 -0.01 15.64
CA GLU A 43 -2.42 -0.21 15.98
C GLU A 43 -3.18 1.11 16.22
N GLU A 44 -2.49 2.16 16.68
CA GLU A 44 -3.11 3.42 17.09
C GLU A 44 -3.40 4.36 15.90
N ASP A 45 -2.48 4.45 14.92
CA ASP A 45 -2.58 5.40 13.80
C ASP A 45 -3.30 4.81 12.56
N ALA A 46 -3.80 3.57 12.64
CA ALA A 46 -4.28 2.84 11.46
C ALA A 46 -5.48 3.49 10.75
N GLU A 47 -6.39 4.12 11.51
CA GLU A 47 -7.58 4.77 10.95
C GLU A 47 -7.24 6.12 10.30
N ALA A 48 -6.42 6.93 10.96
CA ALA A 48 -6.04 8.26 10.48
C ALA A 48 -4.93 8.26 9.42
N GLY A 49 -4.09 7.22 9.40
CA GLY A 49 -2.94 7.12 8.50
C GLY A 49 -3.18 6.35 7.22
N LEU A 50 -4.35 5.70 7.04
CA LEU A 50 -4.65 4.86 5.89
C LEU A 50 -5.57 5.57 4.89
N SER A 51 -5.04 5.88 3.72
CA SER A 51 -5.83 6.37 2.57
C SER A 51 -6.05 5.24 1.57
N ARG A 52 -7.23 5.16 0.96
CA ARG A 52 -7.58 4.13 -0.04
C ARG A 52 -7.93 4.79 -1.36
N PHE A 53 -7.35 4.28 -2.44
CA PHE A 53 -7.57 4.76 -3.80
C PHE A 53 -7.83 3.60 -4.75
N ASP A 54 -8.57 3.88 -5.82
CA ASP A 54 -8.76 2.98 -6.96
C ASP A 54 -8.23 3.66 -8.22
N LEU A 55 -7.28 3.04 -8.91
CA LEU A 55 -6.69 3.60 -10.14
C LEU A 55 -7.65 3.66 -11.34
N ARG A 56 -8.86 3.08 -11.22
CA ARG A 56 -9.94 3.26 -12.19
C ARG A 56 -10.71 4.57 -11.98
N GLU A 57 -10.60 5.16 -10.80
CA GLU A 57 -11.37 6.34 -10.37
C GLU A 57 -10.48 7.55 -10.10
N THR A 58 -9.27 7.33 -9.56
CA THR A 58 -8.28 8.34 -9.22
C THR A 58 -7.06 8.18 -10.12
N SER A 59 -6.57 9.28 -10.67
CA SER A 59 -5.40 9.25 -11.54
C SER A 59 -4.12 8.94 -10.76
N TRP A 60 -3.14 8.31 -11.42
CA TRP A 60 -1.84 8.07 -10.81
C TRP A 60 -1.16 9.36 -10.31
N ARG A 61 -1.33 10.48 -11.03
CA ARG A 61 -0.78 11.78 -10.66
C ARG A 61 -1.34 12.26 -9.31
N GLU A 62 -2.67 12.24 -9.15
CA GLU A 62 -3.31 12.67 -7.91
C GLU A 62 -2.85 11.82 -6.71
N ILE A 63 -2.71 10.50 -6.90
CA ILE A 63 -2.21 9.59 -5.86
C ILE A 63 -0.76 9.92 -5.49
N THR A 64 0.11 10.18 -6.46
CA THR A 64 1.51 10.53 -6.18
C THR A 64 1.65 11.90 -5.53
N ASP A 65 0.80 12.86 -5.90
CA ASP A 65 0.77 14.19 -5.29
C ASP A 65 0.31 14.10 -3.83
N ASP A 66 -0.72 13.28 -3.54
CA ASP A 66 -1.14 12.99 -2.16
C ASP A 66 -0.05 12.24 -1.35
N ALA A 67 0.66 11.29 -1.97
CA ALA A 67 1.77 10.57 -1.33
C ALA A 67 2.90 11.51 -0.90
N CYS A 68 3.08 12.62 -1.62
CA CYS A 68 4.07 13.65 -1.29
C CYS A 68 3.56 14.66 -0.25
N SER A 69 2.27 14.60 0.13
CA SER A 69 1.67 15.50 1.10
C SER A 69 1.84 14.98 2.53
N LEU A 70 2.32 15.84 3.43
CA LEU A 70 2.53 15.51 4.85
C LEU A 70 1.21 15.51 5.62
N SER A 71 1.07 14.56 6.56
CA SER A 71 -0.05 14.57 7.52
C SER A 71 0.22 15.51 8.68
N LEU A 72 -0.84 16.13 9.20
CA LEU A 72 -0.82 16.90 10.44
C LEU A 72 -1.12 16.04 11.68
N PHE A 73 -1.69 14.84 11.50
CA PHE A 73 -2.23 14.02 12.58
C PHE A 73 -1.41 12.76 12.87
N VAL A 74 -0.71 12.22 11.86
CA VAL A 74 0.04 10.97 11.98
C VAL A 74 1.47 11.15 11.49
N ARG A 75 2.41 10.40 12.09
CA ARG A 75 3.83 10.45 11.69
C ARG A 75 4.12 9.72 10.39
N ARG A 76 3.30 8.71 10.06
CA ARG A 76 3.42 7.92 8.83
C ARG A 76 2.05 7.78 8.19
N ARG A 77 2.05 7.75 6.86
CA ARG A 77 0.86 7.48 6.05
C ARG A 77 1.09 6.24 5.22
N LEU A 78 0.01 5.50 4.95
CA LEU A 78 -0.03 4.42 3.99
C LEU A 78 -1.14 4.70 2.99
N LEU A 79 -0.78 4.70 1.71
CA LEU A 79 -1.74 4.80 0.62
C LEU A 79 -1.93 3.40 0.03
N TRP A 80 -3.14 2.86 0.16
CA TRP A 80 -3.52 1.59 -0.42
C TRP A 80 -4.23 1.82 -1.75
N VAL A 81 -3.62 1.34 -2.84
CA VAL A 81 -4.10 1.58 -4.20
C VAL A 81 -4.52 0.26 -4.86
N THR A 82 -5.75 0.19 -5.35
CA THR A 82 -6.28 -0.99 -6.07
C THR A 82 -6.30 -0.79 -7.58
N ASN A 83 -6.43 -1.90 -8.32
CA ASN A 83 -6.51 -1.96 -9.79
C ASN A 83 -5.29 -1.32 -10.49
N ALA A 84 -4.09 -1.72 -10.03
CA ALA A 84 -2.80 -1.22 -10.54
C ALA A 84 -2.64 -1.37 -12.07
N GLU A 85 -3.29 -2.35 -12.68
CA GLU A 85 -3.34 -2.55 -14.11
C GLU A 85 -3.91 -1.35 -14.89
N ALA A 86 -4.75 -0.52 -14.26
CA ALA A 86 -5.29 0.69 -14.88
C ALA A 86 -4.21 1.77 -15.13
N ALA A 87 -3.09 1.71 -14.41
CA ALA A 87 -1.94 2.59 -14.63
C ALA A 87 -1.01 2.10 -15.76
N LEU A 88 -1.17 0.88 -16.25
CA LEU A 88 -0.35 0.36 -17.33
C LEU A 88 -0.72 1.06 -18.65
N PRO A 89 0.27 1.38 -19.50
CA PRO A 89 -0.03 1.91 -20.83
C PRO A 89 -0.89 0.88 -21.58
N ARG A 90 -2.05 1.32 -22.07
CA ARG A 90 -2.85 0.51 -22.98
C ARG A 90 -2.05 0.39 -24.28
N GLY A 91 -1.75 -0.85 -24.67
CA GLY A 91 -1.04 -1.14 -25.91
C GLY A 91 -1.72 -0.44 -27.08
N ARG A 92 -0.91 -0.02 -28.06
CA ARG A 92 -1.39 0.52 -29.32
C ARG A 92 -2.17 -0.53 -30.10
#